data_AF-A0A2J0LQL0-F1
#
_entry.id   AF-A0A2J0LQL0-F1
#
_cell.length_a   1.000
_cell.length_b   1.000
_cell.length_c   1.000
_cell.angle_alpha   90.00
_cell.angle_beta   90.00
_cell.angle_gamma   90.00
#
_symmetry.space_group_name_H-M   'P 1'
#
loop_
_entity.id
_entity.type
_entity.pdbx_description
1 polymer ?
#
loop_
_entity_poly.entity_id
_entity_poly.type
_entity_poly.pdbx_seq_one_letter_code
_entity_poly.pdbx_strand_id
1 'polypeptide(L)'
;MKSYRFVFLSIISAVLLVLSHPSPGMWAFAWFAFVPLFIALDGKKFLDAWLLGFLSGVVFFYGAISWLNSIAVMATVGLVLYLALYFSFFAAFTAAILKKNLPVFLKCAIIASWWVALEFIRSNFLTGFGWALLGYSQSPFLPAIQIADITGAYGVSFIVMFTNVVIYEFFASRGQVHPDNNFTREPVPTMLFNNRLINFLACIFLIAVVFIYGFYKLNFQFSTPNSQLKISLIQGNIPQSLKWDDTYRKDIIKTYFDFTMEAAKDKPDLIVWPETSFPVDLELEPAIAKRLFNLAKAVNTHILVGTNRYKSGNIYNSAFLISPDGAIMSYYDKLHLVPFGEYMPKIPGFLYKV
;
A
#
# COMPACT_ATOMS: atom_id res chain seq x y z
N MET A 1 28.37 10.65 22.71
CA MET A 1 27.02 11.25 22.81
C MET A 1 26.42 11.75 21.49
N LYS A 2 27.20 12.29 20.53
CA LYS A 2 26.64 12.80 19.24
C LYS A 2 25.97 11.74 18.33
N SER A 3 26.37 10.47 18.39
CA SER A 3 25.82 9.41 17.51
C SER A 3 24.37 8.99 17.88
N TYR A 4 24.08 8.84 19.17
CA TYR A 4 22.77 8.36 19.65
C TYR A 4 21.61 9.28 19.29
N ARG A 5 21.85 10.60 19.20
CA ARG A 5 20.82 11.57 18.80
C ARG A 5 20.29 11.29 17.40
N PHE A 6 21.16 10.99 16.44
CA PHE A 6 20.75 10.78 15.05
C PHE A 6 20.00 9.45 14.88
N VAL A 7 20.47 8.42 15.58
CA VAL A 7 19.77 7.13 15.69
C VAL A 7 18.36 7.31 16.26
N PHE A 8 18.23 8.10 17.32
CA PHE A 8 16.94 8.38 17.94
C PHE A 8 15.97 9.09 16.98
N LEU A 9 16.45 10.10 16.23
CA LEU A 9 15.63 10.79 15.22
C LEU A 9 15.19 9.86 14.08
N SER A 10 16.07 8.97 13.61
CA SER A 10 15.73 7.92 12.64
C SER A 10 14.62 7.00 13.16
N ILE A 11 14.69 6.58 14.42
CA ILE A 11 13.66 5.73 15.04
C ILE A 11 12.34 6.49 15.19
N ILE A 12 12.36 7.75 15.64
CA ILE A 12 11.14 8.58 15.72
C ILE A 12 10.47 8.67 14.34
N SER A 13 11.26 8.93 13.30
CA SER A 13 10.73 9.01 11.93
C SER A 13 10.00 7.73 11.55
N ALA A 14 10.62 6.57 11.79
CA ALA A 14 10.02 5.28 11.51
C ALA A 14 8.74 5.02 12.33
N VAL A 15 8.74 5.36 13.62
CA VAL A 15 7.55 5.20 14.49
C VAL A 15 6.40 6.07 14.01
N LEU A 16 6.64 7.32 13.62
CA LEU A 16 5.61 8.19 13.05
C LEU A 16 5.01 7.60 11.76
N LEU A 17 5.84 6.94 10.93
CA LEU A 17 5.35 6.23 9.74
C LEU A 17 4.54 4.98 10.09
N VAL A 18 4.94 4.21 11.10
CA VAL A 18 4.15 3.05 11.56
C VAL A 18 2.78 3.52 12.04
N LEU A 19 2.74 4.59 12.84
CA LEU A 19 1.49 5.14 13.37
C LEU A 19 0.57 5.70 12.28
N SER A 20 1.12 6.15 11.14
CA SER A 20 0.32 6.69 10.04
C SER A 20 -0.30 5.63 9.12
N HIS A 21 0.18 4.39 9.19
CA HIS A 21 -0.30 3.26 8.40
C HIS A 21 -1.51 2.57 9.08
N PRO A 22 -2.27 1.69 8.36
CA PRO A 22 -3.70 1.43 8.58
C PRO A 22 -4.19 1.10 10.00
N SER A 23 -3.33 0.61 10.88
CA SER A 23 -3.61 0.56 12.31
C SER A 23 -2.41 1.13 13.06
N PRO A 24 -2.53 2.29 13.74
CA PRO A 24 -3.76 3.01 14.11
C PRO A 24 -4.31 4.00 13.07
N GLY A 25 -3.69 4.18 11.90
CA GLY A 25 -4.23 5.03 10.83
C GLY A 25 -4.16 6.54 11.09
N MET A 26 -3.19 6.99 11.89
CA MET A 26 -2.97 8.42 12.22
C MET A 26 -2.32 9.16 11.05
N TRP A 27 -3.09 9.33 9.97
CA TRP A 27 -2.65 9.85 8.66
C TRP A 27 -1.88 11.18 8.75
N ALA A 28 -2.20 12.03 9.74
CA ALA A 28 -1.58 13.33 9.94
C ALA A 28 -0.07 13.24 10.17
N PHE A 29 0.39 12.17 10.84
CA PHE A 29 1.82 11.97 11.13
C PHE A 29 2.65 11.79 9.87
N ALA A 30 2.10 11.22 8.79
CA ALA A 30 2.84 11.02 7.55
C ALA A 30 3.34 12.34 6.93
N TRP A 31 2.64 13.47 7.16
CA TRP A 31 2.99 14.78 6.60
C TRP A 31 4.27 15.39 7.19
N PHE A 32 4.73 14.90 8.33
CA PHE A 32 5.97 15.36 8.98
C PHE A 32 6.86 14.22 9.50
N ALA A 33 6.51 12.96 9.24
CA ALA A 33 7.22 11.79 9.73
C ALA A 33 8.68 11.71 9.26
N PHE A 34 9.03 12.24 8.09
CA PHE A 34 10.40 12.22 7.57
C PHE A 34 11.26 13.39 8.07
N VAL A 35 10.66 14.42 8.67
CA VAL A 35 11.40 15.60 9.15
C VAL A 35 12.50 15.22 10.16
N PRO A 36 12.28 14.36 11.17
CA PRO A 36 13.35 13.90 12.06
C PRO A 36 14.48 13.18 11.31
N LEU A 37 14.15 12.34 10.33
CA LEU A 37 15.15 11.65 9.52
C LEU A 37 15.96 12.64 8.68
N PHE A 38 15.34 13.64 8.06
CA PHE A 38 16.07 14.67 7.31
C PHE A 38 17.05 15.45 8.18
N ILE A 39 16.67 15.81 9.41
CA ILE A 39 17.58 16.40 10.40
C ILE A 39 18.74 15.46 10.72
N ALA A 40 18.50 14.15 10.76
CA ALA A 40 19.55 13.17 11.02
C ALA A 40 20.51 12.96 9.84
N LEU A 41 20.02 13.15 8.60
CA LEU A 41 20.76 12.96 7.36
C LEU A 41 21.57 14.19 6.94
N ASP A 42 21.21 15.38 7.39
CA ASP A 42 21.91 16.60 6.98
C ASP A 42 23.40 16.56 7.38
N GLY A 43 24.26 16.95 6.45
CA GLY A 43 25.71 16.89 6.59
C GLY A 43 26.33 15.48 6.59
N LYS A 44 25.54 14.39 6.61
CA LYS A 44 26.07 13.02 6.73
C LYS A 44 26.77 12.51 5.48
N LYS A 45 27.79 11.67 5.65
CA LYS A 45 28.42 10.94 4.54
C LYS A 45 27.48 9.84 4.05
N PHE A 46 27.77 9.31 2.86
CA PHE A 46 26.97 8.27 2.22
C PHE A 46 26.68 7.08 3.16
N LEU A 47 27.72 6.52 3.80
CA LEU A 47 27.58 5.33 4.65
C LEU A 47 26.76 5.62 5.91
N ASP A 48 26.95 6.77 6.56
CA ASP A 48 26.17 7.14 7.74
C ASP A 48 24.69 7.31 7.39
N ALA A 49 24.41 8.00 6.28
CA ALA A 49 23.05 8.19 5.77
C ALA A 49 22.39 6.86 5.38
N TRP A 50 23.16 5.97 4.74
CA TRP A 50 22.74 4.62 4.37
C TRP A 50 22.30 3.81 5.59
N LEU A 51 23.11 3.80 6.65
CA LEU A 51 22.84 3.04 7.89
C LEU A 51 21.64 3.63 8.67
N LEU A 52 21.52 4.96 8.74
CA LEU A 52 20.37 5.62 9.37
C LEU A 52 19.08 5.35 8.59
N GLY A 53 19.14 5.37 7.26
CA GLY A 53 18.04 4.96 6.39
C GLY A 53 17.67 3.50 6.60
N PHE A 54 18.66 2.61 6.63
CA PHE A 54 18.46 1.18 6.86
C PHE A 54 17.72 0.91 8.17
N LEU A 55 18.19 1.51 9.27
CA LEU A 55 17.57 1.39 10.57
C LEU A 55 16.11 1.88 10.55
N SER A 56 15.86 3.05 9.94
CA SER A 56 14.51 3.60 9.82
C SER A 56 13.60 2.66 9.03
N GLY A 57 14.11 2.11 7.92
CA GLY A 57 13.40 1.14 7.10
C GLY A 57 13.08 -0.16 7.85
N VAL A 58 14.02 -0.70 8.62
CA VAL A 58 13.78 -1.91 9.43
C VAL A 58 12.67 -1.67 10.44
N VAL A 59 12.73 -0.58 11.21
CA VAL A 59 11.70 -0.26 12.22
C VAL A 59 10.34 -0.04 11.55
N PHE A 60 10.31 0.73 10.46
CA PHE A 60 9.07 1.03 9.74
C PHE A 60 8.42 -0.23 9.15
N PHE A 61 9.17 -0.98 8.33
CA PHE A 61 8.61 -2.16 7.67
C PHE A 61 8.28 -3.26 8.67
N TYR A 62 9.10 -3.49 9.69
CA TYR A 62 8.71 -4.46 10.72
C TYR A 62 7.39 -4.05 11.39
N GLY A 63 7.22 -2.77 11.76
CA GLY A 63 5.95 -2.29 12.30
C GLY A 63 4.78 -2.47 11.32
N ALA A 64 4.97 -2.12 10.05
CA ALA A 64 3.92 -2.15 9.02
C ALA A 64 3.51 -3.57 8.58
N ILE A 65 4.42 -4.53 8.59
CA ILE A 65 4.19 -5.90 8.08
C ILE A 65 4.44 -7.01 9.10
N SER A 66 4.53 -6.69 10.40
CA SER A 66 4.71 -7.68 11.49
C SER A 66 3.62 -8.74 11.54
N TRP A 67 2.43 -8.47 10.99
CA TRP A 67 1.35 -9.45 10.88
C TRP A 67 1.74 -10.68 10.06
N LEU A 68 2.73 -10.58 9.14
CA LEU A 68 3.26 -11.72 8.39
C LEU A 68 3.99 -12.75 9.28
N ASN A 69 4.34 -12.40 10.52
CA ASN A 69 4.92 -13.34 11.47
C ASN A 69 3.99 -14.51 11.79
N SER A 70 2.66 -14.35 11.63
CA SER A 70 1.71 -15.45 11.80
C SER A 70 1.82 -16.51 10.70
N ILE A 71 2.48 -16.19 9.59
CA ILE A 71 2.70 -17.07 8.44
C ILE A 71 4.11 -17.66 8.51
N ALA A 72 5.13 -16.79 8.50
CA ALA A 72 6.53 -17.23 8.50
C ALA A 72 7.45 -16.12 9.02
N VAL A 73 7.94 -16.27 10.26
CA VAL A 73 8.81 -15.29 10.92
C VAL A 73 10.10 -15.04 10.14
N MET A 74 10.81 -16.10 9.72
CA MET A 74 12.09 -15.97 9.01
C MET A 74 11.93 -15.28 7.65
N ALA A 75 10.86 -15.59 6.91
CA ALA A 75 10.55 -14.91 5.66
C ALA A 75 10.21 -13.43 5.89
N THR A 76 9.49 -13.13 6.97
CA THR A 76 9.16 -11.75 7.37
C THR A 76 10.41 -10.94 7.69
N VAL A 77 11.36 -11.50 8.46
CA VAL A 77 12.64 -10.84 8.75
C VAL A 77 13.42 -10.59 7.46
N GLY A 78 13.55 -11.59 6.59
CA GLY A 78 14.23 -11.43 5.30
C GLY A 78 13.60 -10.35 4.43
N LEU A 79 12.26 -10.32 4.35
CA LEU A 79 11.50 -9.33 3.62
C LEU A 79 11.71 -7.92 4.19
N VAL A 80 11.64 -7.74 5.51
CA VAL A 80 11.90 -6.44 6.16
C VAL A 80 13.30 -5.93 5.84
N LEU A 81 14.33 -6.79 5.92
CA LEU A 81 15.71 -6.40 5.61
C LEU A 81 15.86 -6.00 4.14
N TYR A 82 15.20 -6.71 3.21
CA TYR A 82 15.16 -6.35 1.80
C TYR A 82 14.48 -4.99 1.57
N LEU A 83 13.30 -4.78 2.16
CA LEU A 83 12.54 -3.54 2.01
C LEU A 83 13.29 -2.34 2.62
N ALA A 84 14.01 -2.54 3.73
CA ALA A 84 14.82 -1.51 4.36
C ALA A 84 15.93 -0.96 3.45
N LEU A 85 16.40 -1.72 2.46
CA LEU A 85 17.38 -1.23 1.48
C LEU A 85 16.83 -0.04 0.67
N TYR A 86 15.53 -0.02 0.37
CA TYR A 86 14.90 1.12 -0.32
C TYR A 86 15.00 2.41 0.51
N PHE A 87 14.83 2.30 1.84
CA PHE A 87 15.06 3.44 2.74
C PHE A 87 16.54 3.84 2.79
N SER A 88 17.48 2.89 2.72
CA SER A 88 18.90 3.21 2.63
C SER A 88 19.25 3.99 1.37
N PHE A 89 18.77 3.55 0.20
CA PHE A 89 18.93 4.27 -1.06
C PHE A 89 18.29 5.66 -1.02
N PHE A 90 17.09 5.76 -0.44
CA PHE A 90 16.42 7.04 -0.23
C PHE A 90 17.24 7.98 0.65
N ALA A 91 17.69 7.50 1.81
CA ALA A 91 18.42 8.30 2.79
C ALA A 91 19.77 8.78 2.26
N ALA A 92 20.53 7.89 1.61
CA ALA A 92 21.83 8.23 1.04
C ALA A 92 21.71 9.27 -0.09
N PHE A 93 20.73 9.11 -0.99
CA PHE A 93 20.44 10.09 -2.03
C PHE A 93 19.99 11.44 -1.44
N THR A 94 19.06 11.40 -0.48
CA THR A 94 18.54 12.60 0.18
C THR A 94 19.67 13.38 0.87
N ALA A 95 20.54 12.70 1.63
CA ALA A 95 21.70 13.33 2.26
C ALA A 95 22.63 14.03 1.25
N ALA A 96 22.78 13.46 0.05
CA ALA A 96 23.56 14.09 -1.03
C ALA A 96 22.87 15.33 -1.61
N ILE A 97 21.54 15.31 -1.75
CA ILE A 97 20.75 16.44 -2.26
C ILE A 97 20.63 17.57 -1.24
N LEU A 98 20.47 17.27 0.05
CA LEU A 98 20.37 18.28 1.12
C LEU A 98 21.60 19.20 1.18
N LYS A 99 22.79 18.66 0.87
CA LYS A 99 24.05 19.42 0.80
C LYS A 99 24.16 20.36 -0.40
N LYS A 100 23.36 20.17 -1.44
CA LYS A 100 23.43 20.99 -2.65
C LYS A 100 22.69 22.30 -2.46
N ASN A 101 23.29 23.39 -2.94
CA ASN A 101 22.66 24.70 -2.97
C ASN A 101 21.67 24.80 -4.15
N LEU A 102 20.52 24.13 -4.01
CA LEU A 102 19.44 24.14 -4.99
C LEU A 102 18.28 25.02 -4.50
N PRO A 103 17.47 25.59 -5.43
CA PRO A 103 16.20 26.21 -5.06
C PRO A 103 15.31 25.23 -4.27
N VAL A 104 14.64 25.73 -3.23
CA VAL A 104 13.84 24.90 -2.31
C VAL A 104 12.82 24.06 -3.06
N PHE A 105 12.12 24.64 -4.04
CA PHE A 105 11.13 23.92 -4.85
C PHE A 105 11.76 22.74 -5.59
N LEU A 106 12.89 22.96 -6.26
CA LEU A 106 13.60 21.92 -7.01
C LEU A 106 14.10 20.81 -6.08
N LYS A 107 14.60 21.18 -4.88
CA LYS A 107 15.03 20.21 -3.87
C LYS A 107 13.86 19.33 -3.39
N CYS A 108 12.71 19.95 -3.09
CA CYS A 108 11.48 19.24 -2.71
C CYS A 108 11.01 18.28 -3.82
N ALA A 109 10.99 18.76 -5.07
CA ALA A 109 10.58 17.96 -6.22
C ALA A 109 11.52 16.76 -6.45
N ILE A 110 12.84 16.96 -6.40
CA ILE A 110 13.82 15.88 -6.60
C ILE A 110 13.69 14.79 -5.53
N ILE A 111 13.62 15.17 -4.26
CA ILE A 111 13.53 14.20 -3.16
C ILE A 111 12.20 13.45 -3.19
N ALA A 112 11.08 14.16 -3.43
CA ALA A 112 9.77 13.54 -3.54
C ALA A 112 9.66 12.59 -4.74
N SER A 113 10.20 12.99 -5.91
CA SER A 113 10.27 12.11 -7.08
C SER A 113 11.13 10.88 -6.83
N TRP A 114 12.24 11.02 -6.11
CA TRP A 114 13.09 9.89 -5.77
C TRP A 114 12.39 8.88 -4.84
N TRP A 115 11.64 9.37 -3.85
CA TRP A 115 10.81 8.51 -3.01
C TRP A 115 9.80 7.71 -3.83
N VAL A 116 9.07 8.38 -4.72
CA VAL A 116 8.07 7.75 -5.59
C VAL A 116 8.71 6.76 -6.56
N ALA A 117 9.88 7.08 -7.13
CA ALA A 117 10.61 6.15 -7.98
C ALA A 117 10.98 4.86 -7.23
N LEU A 118 11.44 4.98 -5.98
CA LEU A 118 11.75 3.82 -5.14
C LEU A 118 10.50 3.02 -4.77
N GLU A 119 9.38 3.68 -4.47
CA GLU A 119 8.08 3.00 -4.27
C GLU A 119 7.62 2.25 -5.51
N PHE A 120 7.75 2.85 -6.69
CA PHE A 120 7.40 2.24 -7.96
C PHE A 120 8.29 1.03 -8.26
N ILE A 121 9.61 1.16 -8.10
CA ILE A 121 10.55 0.04 -8.27
C ILE A 121 10.21 -1.08 -7.29
N ARG A 122 10.00 -0.76 -6.00
CA ARG A 122 9.63 -1.75 -4.97
C ARG A 122 8.32 -2.47 -5.28
N SER A 123 7.37 -1.78 -5.91
CA SER A 123 6.05 -2.34 -6.24
C SER A 123 6.04 -3.19 -7.51
N ASN A 124 7.12 -3.21 -8.29
CA ASN A 124 7.18 -3.93 -9.58
C ASN A 124 8.40 -4.86 -9.73
N PHE A 125 9.51 -4.59 -9.04
CA PHE A 125 10.75 -5.35 -9.19
C PHE A 125 10.61 -6.79 -8.66
N LEU A 126 11.20 -7.76 -9.38
CA LEU A 126 10.96 -9.21 -9.25
C LEU A 126 9.49 -9.54 -9.52
N THR A 127 8.63 -9.43 -8.52
CA THR A 127 7.16 -9.50 -8.64
C THR A 127 6.46 -8.33 -7.96
N GLY A 128 7.22 -7.47 -7.27
CA GLY A 128 6.67 -6.34 -6.55
C GLY A 128 6.18 -6.67 -5.14
N PHE A 129 6.42 -5.73 -4.22
CA PHE A 129 5.81 -5.70 -2.90
C PHE A 129 5.38 -4.27 -2.57
N GLY A 130 4.22 -3.87 -3.10
CA GLY A 130 3.65 -2.52 -2.98
C GLY A 130 2.96 -2.22 -1.65
N TRP A 131 3.25 -2.96 -0.58
CA TRP A 131 2.68 -2.70 0.75
C TRP A 131 3.22 -1.40 1.36
N ALA A 132 2.41 -0.76 2.19
CA ALA A 132 2.80 0.42 2.96
C ALA A 132 3.41 1.55 2.10
N LEU A 133 2.75 1.89 0.98
CA LEU A 133 3.04 3.13 0.25
C LEU A 133 2.68 4.33 1.13
N LEU A 134 3.49 5.39 1.06
CA LEU A 134 3.24 6.63 1.79
C LEU A 134 1.86 7.22 1.45
N GLY A 135 1.43 7.12 0.19
CA GLY A 135 0.10 7.55 -0.25
C GLY A 135 -1.05 6.80 0.43
N TYR A 136 -0.88 5.53 0.80
CA TYR A 136 -1.92 4.76 1.50
C TYR A 136 -2.20 5.24 2.91
N SER A 137 -1.22 5.88 3.57
CA SER A 137 -1.43 6.54 4.86
C SER A 137 -2.54 7.60 4.80
N GLN A 138 -2.84 8.15 3.62
CA GLN A 138 -3.84 9.20 3.43
C GLN A 138 -5.24 8.67 3.13
N SER A 139 -5.45 7.35 3.05
CA SER A 139 -6.78 6.76 2.81
C SER A 139 -7.90 7.29 3.73
N PRO A 140 -7.68 7.65 5.01
CA PRO A 140 -8.72 8.25 5.85
C PRO A 140 -8.98 9.74 5.55
N PHE A 141 -8.10 10.42 4.82
CA PHE A 141 -8.19 11.84 4.51
C PHE A 141 -8.53 12.08 3.04
N LEU A 142 -9.85 12.03 2.76
CA LEU A 142 -10.38 12.03 1.39
C LEU A 142 -9.90 13.17 0.48
N PRO A 143 -9.75 14.43 0.95
CA PRO A 143 -9.24 15.51 0.10
C PRO A 143 -7.84 15.25 -0.46
N ALA A 144 -6.95 14.59 0.31
CA ALA A 144 -5.58 14.31 -0.12
C ALA A 144 -5.49 13.21 -1.19
N ILE A 145 -6.44 12.27 -1.20
CA ILE A 145 -6.37 11.09 -2.09
C ILE A 145 -6.99 11.33 -3.47
N GLN A 146 -7.75 12.41 -3.66
CA GLN A 146 -8.48 12.60 -4.92
C GLN A 146 -7.55 12.67 -6.14
N ILE A 147 -6.33 13.20 -5.98
CA ILE A 147 -5.32 13.26 -7.05
C ILE A 147 -4.89 11.88 -7.58
N ALA A 148 -5.25 10.80 -6.87
CA ALA A 148 -5.02 9.43 -7.31
C ALA A 148 -5.81 9.05 -8.57
N ASP A 149 -6.87 9.77 -8.92
CA ASP A 149 -7.61 9.54 -10.18
C ASP A 149 -6.78 9.90 -11.43
N ILE A 150 -5.82 10.81 -11.30
CA ILE A 150 -4.89 11.21 -12.37
C ILE A 150 -3.55 10.48 -12.25
N THR A 151 -3.04 10.32 -11.04
CA THR A 151 -1.63 9.93 -10.80
C THR A 151 -1.46 8.58 -10.09
N GLY A 152 -2.57 7.93 -9.72
CA GLY A 152 -2.56 6.79 -8.82
C GLY A 152 -2.07 7.16 -7.40
N ALA A 153 -1.83 6.14 -6.57
CA ALA A 153 -1.34 6.33 -5.20
C ALA A 153 0.02 7.06 -5.14
N TYR A 154 0.80 7.01 -6.22
CA TYR A 154 2.13 7.61 -6.31
C TYR A 154 2.12 9.15 -6.26
N GLY A 155 1.11 9.82 -6.83
CA GLY A 155 1.01 11.28 -6.69
C GLY A 155 0.63 11.72 -5.27
N VAL A 156 -0.11 10.87 -4.55
CA VAL A 156 -0.38 11.08 -3.11
C VAL A 156 0.93 10.93 -2.31
N SER A 157 1.71 9.88 -2.57
CA SER A 157 3.05 9.73 -1.97
C SER A 157 3.95 10.92 -2.27
N PHE A 158 3.92 11.42 -3.52
CA PHE A 158 4.69 12.59 -3.94
C PHE A 158 4.36 13.80 -3.07
N ILE A 159 3.08 14.18 -2.94
CA ILE A 159 2.71 15.41 -2.23
C ILE A 159 2.97 15.33 -0.72
N VAL A 160 2.81 14.15 -0.11
CA VAL A 160 3.16 13.92 1.29
C VAL A 160 4.66 14.05 1.51
N MET A 161 5.49 13.41 0.68
CA MET A 161 6.94 13.53 0.78
C MET A 161 7.42 14.95 0.47
N PHE A 162 6.86 15.58 -0.56
CA PHE A 162 7.16 16.97 -0.93
C PHE A 162 6.92 17.90 0.26
N THR A 163 5.80 17.73 0.96
CA THR A 163 5.47 18.51 2.16
C THR A 163 6.44 18.27 3.31
N ASN A 164 6.89 17.02 3.55
CA ASN A 164 7.91 16.74 4.56
C ASN A 164 9.21 17.53 4.28
N VAL A 165 9.64 17.61 3.01
CA VAL A 165 10.85 18.37 2.63
C VAL A 165 10.62 19.87 2.78
N VAL A 166 9.44 20.38 2.43
CA VAL A 166 9.07 21.80 2.65
C VAL A 166 9.17 22.16 4.13
N ILE A 167 8.61 21.33 5.01
CA ILE A 167 8.66 21.54 6.47
C ILE A 167 10.12 21.53 6.95
N TYR A 168 10.91 20.57 6.50
CA TYR A 168 12.33 20.49 6.84
C TYR A 168 13.10 21.74 6.40
N GLU A 169 12.99 22.17 5.15
CA GLU A 169 13.69 23.35 4.63
C GLU A 169 13.24 24.63 5.35
N PHE A 170 11.97 24.73 5.73
CA PHE A 170 11.46 25.85 6.52
C PHE A 170 12.16 25.98 7.87
N PHE A 171 12.35 24.87 8.60
CA PHE A 171 13.05 24.88 9.89
C PHE A 171 14.58 24.97 9.74
N ALA A 172 15.18 24.26 8.80
CA ALA A 172 16.62 24.30 8.54
C ALA A 172 17.09 25.69 8.11
N SER A 173 16.27 26.42 7.34
CA SER A 173 16.58 27.80 6.95
C SER A 173 16.61 28.81 8.12
N ARG A 174 15.98 28.48 9.26
CA ARG A 174 15.95 29.32 10.47
C ARG A 174 17.06 28.99 11.47
N GLY A 175 17.77 27.87 11.27
CA GLY A 175 18.85 27.43 12.15
C GLY A 175 19.92 26.69 11.36
N GLN A 176 20.95 27.40 10.91
CA GLN A 176 22.21 26.75 10.58
C GLN A 176 22.81 26.21 11.89
N VAL A 177 22.56 24.93 12.17
CA VAL A 177 23.29 24.21 13.21
C VAL A 177 24.64 23.87 12.61
N HIS A 178 25.63 24.74 12.83
CA HIS A 178 27.01 24.38 12.55
C HIS A 178 27.40 23.14 13.38
N PRO A 179 28.27 22.24 12.86
CA PRO A 179 28.73 21.04 13.58
C PRO A 179 29.45 21.35 14.90
N ASP A 180 29.94 22.58 15.00
CA ASP A 180 30.44 23.21 16.21
C ASP A 180 29.30 24.03 16.80
N ASN A 181 28.98 23.78 18.07
CA ASN A 181 27.84 24.32 18.85
C ASN A 181 27.75 25.86 18.96
N ASN A 182 28.40 26.63 18.10
CA ASN A 182 28.26 28.08 18.05
C ASN A 182 27.03 28.45 17.22
N PHE A 183 25.99 28.93 17.90
CA PHE A 183 24.82 29.59 17.35
C PHE A 183 25.20 30.97 16.76
N THR A 184 26.08 31.02 15.77
CA THR A 184 26.38 32.27 15.06
C THR A 184 25.45 32.38 13.86
N ARG A 185 24.43 33.24 14.01
CA ARG A 185 23.50 33.64 12.95
C ARG A 185 24.25 34.52 11.94
N GLU A 186 24.83 33.91 10.92
CA GLU A 186 25.22 34.65 9.72
C GLU A 186 23.93 35.08 8.98
N PRO A 187 23.66 36.38 8.80
CA PRO A 187 22.47 36.84 8.11
C PRO A 187 22.51 36.41 6.64
N VAL A 188 21.48 35.69 6.20
CA VAL A 188 21.33 35.29 4.79
C VAL A 188 21.20 36.57 3.94
N PRO A 189 22.02 36.77 2.90
CA PRO A 189 21.93 37.93 2.03
C PRO A 189 20.50 38.13 1.47
N THR A 190 20.02 39.38 1.45
CA THR A 190 18.63 39.76 1.14
C THR A 190 18.13 39.25 -0.22
N MET A 191 19.01 39.13 -1.23
CA MET A 191 18.67 38.53 -2.54
C MET A 191 18.40 37.01 -2.46
N LEU A 192 19.17 36.28 -1.65
CA LEU A 192 18.92 34.85 -1.40
C LEU A 192 17.63 34.65 -0.60
N PHE A 193 17.24 35.63 0.20
CA PHE A 193 15.99 35.64 0.96
C PHE A 193 14.75 35.79 0.05
N ASN A 194 14.77 36.74 -0.90
CA ASN A 194 13.65 36.94 -1.83
C ASN A 194 13.41 35.73 -2.75
N ASN A 195 14.48 35.12 -3.27
CA ASN A 195 14.36 33.91 -4.09
C ASN A 195 13.85 32.71 -3.27
N ARG A 196 14.23 32.61 -1.99
CA ARG A 196 13.71 31.56 -1.11
C ARG A 196 12.23 31.73 -0.81
N LEU A 197 11.76 32.94 -0.52
CA LEU A 197 10.35 33.19 -0.27
C LEU A 197 9.49 32.78 -1.48
N ILE A 198 9.90 33.17 -2.69
CA ILE A 198 9.20 32.78 -3.93
C ILE A 198 9.14 31.25 -4.07
N ASN A 199 10.24 30.55 -3.81
CA ASN A 199 10.26 29.09 -3.85
C ASN A 199 9.33 28.45 -2.81
N PHE A 200 9.30 28.98 -1.59
CA PHE A 200 8.37 28.51 -0.55
C PHE A 200 6.91 28.74 -0.96
N LEU A 201 6.59 29.93 -1.48
CA LEU A 201 5.26 30.24 -1.98
C LEU A 201 4.87 29.30 -3.14
N ALA A 202 5.79 28.97 -4.04
CA ALA A 202 5.56 27.98 -5.10
C ALA A 202 5.27 26.58 -4.53
N CYS A 203 5.98 26.15 -3.49
CA CYS A 203 5.70 24.90 -2.80
C CYS A 203 4.30 24.89 -2.15
N ILE A 204 3.94 25.95 -1.44
CA ILE A 204 2.62 26.09 -0.80
C ILE A 204 1.53 26.14 -1.87
N PHE A 205 1.76 26.83 -2.98
CA PHE A 205 0.82 26.87 -4.10
C PHE A 205 0.56 25.48 -4.66
N LEU A 206 1.60 24.67 -4.90
CA LEU A 206 1.42 23.29 -5.37
C LEU A 206 0.59 22.44 -4.40
N ILE A 207 0.90 22.52 -3.10
CA ILE A 207 0.14 21.81 -2.05
C ILE A 207 -1.33 22.28 -2.04
N ALA A 208 -1.56 23.59 -2.11
CA ALA A 208 -2.90 24.17 -2.14
C ALA A 208 -3.69 23.71 -3.38
N VAL A 209 -3.07 23.67 -4.57
CA VAL A 209 -3.71 23.18 -5.80
C VAL A 209 -4.19 21.74 -5.65
N VAL A 210 -3.38 20.85 -5.06
CA VAL A 210 -3.78 19.45 -4.83
C VAL A 210 -4.98 19.36 -3.89
N PHE A 211 -5.00 20.14 -2.81
CA PHE A 211 -6.13 20.17 -1.88
C PHE A 211 -7.39 20.80 -2.48
N ILE A 212 -7.25 21.92 -3.19
CA ILE A 212 -8.36 22.57 -3.90
C ILE A 212 -8.97 21.61 -4.90
N TYR A 213 -8.15 20.88 -5.67
CA TYR A 213 -8.61 19.84 -6.57
C TYR A 213 -9.38 18.73 -5.82
N GLY A 214 -8.86 18.29 -4.67
CA GLY A 214 -9.52 17.28 -3.87
C GLY A 214 -10.87 17.70 -3.31
N PHE A 215 -10.97 18.91 -2.77
CA PHE A 215 -12.26 19.45 -2.35
C PHE A 215 -13.21 19.65 -3.53
N TYR A 216 -12.71 20.10 -4.68
CA TYR A 216 -13.51 20.24 -5.90
C TYR A 216 -14.11 18.89 -6.33
N LYS A 217 -13.29 17.83 -6.42
CA LYS A 217 -13.73 16.48 -6.80
C LYS A 217 -14.75 15.88 -5.85
N LEU A 218 -14.59 16.10 -4.54
CA LEU A 218 -15.53 15.59 -3.54
C LEU A 218 -16.89 16.30 -3.58
N ASN A 219 -16.92 17.57 -3.98
CA ASN A 219 -18.16 18.33 -4.15
C ASN A 219 -18.78 18.15 -5.55
N PHE A 220 -18.04 17.59 -6.50
CA PHE A 220 -18.54 17.34 -7.84
C PHE A 220 -19.48 16.13 -7.82
N GLN A 221 -20.77 16.38 -8.01
CA GLN A 221 -21.75 15.30 -8.17
C GLN A 221 -21.60 14.68 -9.56
N PHE A 222 -21.15 13.43 -9.62
CA PHE A 222 -21.34 12.63 -10.82
C PHE A 222 -22.83 12.35 -10.99
N SER A 223 -23.34 12.50 -12.22
CA SER A 223 -24.67 12.01 -12.58
C SER A 223 -24.72 10.50 -12.33
N THR A 224 -25.26 10.09 -11.18
CA THR A 224 -25.46 8.67 -10.90
C THR A 224 -26.48 8.14 -11.88
N PRO A 225 -26.19 7.05 -12.63
CA PRO A 225 -27.20 6.37 -13.42
C PRO A 225 -28.41 6.06 -12.53
N ASN A 226 -29.63 6.24 -13.06
CA ASN A 226 -30.87 6.01 -12.31
C ASN A 226 -31.06 4.54 -11.86
N SER A 227 -30.22 3.60 -12.33
CA SER A 227 -30.26 2.20 -11.92
C SER A 227 -29.37 1.95 -10.70
N GLN A 228 -29.98 1.66 -9.57
CA GLN A 228 -29.29 1.14 -8.39
C GLN A 228 -29.21 -0.38 -8.49
N LEU A 229 -28.04 -0.97 -8.21
CA LEU A 229 -27.85 -2.42 -8.11
C LEU A 229 -27.84 -2.81 -6.63
N LYS A 230 -28.64 -3.80 -6.25
CA LYS A 230 -28.62 -4.40 -4.91
C LYS A 230 -27.68 -5.60 -4.91
N ILE A 231 -26.62 -5.56 -4.12
CA ILE A 231 -25.59 -6.60 -4.07
C ILE A 231 -25.53 -7.20 -2.66
N SER A 232 -25.50 -8.53 -2.57
CA SER A 232 -25.28 -9.25 -1.30
C SER A 232 -23.90 -9.91 -1.29
N LEU A 233 -23.10 -9.63 -0.26
CA LEU A 233 -21.79 -10.24 -0.05
C LEU A 233 -21.89 -11.33 1.01
N ILE A 234 -21.53 -12.57 0.68
CA ILE A 234 -21.57 -13.68 1.63
C ILE A 234 -20.22 -13.81 2.34
N GLN A 235 -20.23 -13.80 3.67
CA GLN A 235 -19.02 -14.02 4.47
C GLN A 235 -19.18 -15.27 5.34
N GLY A 236 -18.63 -16.40 4.89
CA GLY A 236 -18.76 -17.68 5.58
C GLY A 236 -18.04 -17.76 6.93
N ASN A 237 -17.04 -16.89 7.18
CA ASN A 237 -16.20 -16.90 8.38
C ASN A 237 -15.60 -18.29 8.70
N ILE A 238 -15.20 -19.03 7.66
CA ILE A 238 -14.64 -20.38 7.78
C ILE A 238 -13.22 -20.29 8.34
N PRO A 239 -12.89 -20.96 9.46
CA PRO A 239 -11.53 -20.97 10.00
C PRO A 239 -10.52 -21.53 9.00
N GLN A 240 -9.36 -20.87 8.88
CA GLN A 240 -8.33 -21.24 7.89
C GLN A 240 -7.84 -22.69 8.04
N SER A 241 -7.78 -23.21 9.27
CA SER A 241 -7.38 -24.60 9.56
C SER A 241 -8.37 -25.65 9.04
N LEU A 242 -9.64 -25.29 8.85
CA LEU A 242 -10.70 -26.19 8.40
C LEU A 242 -10.97 -26.08 6.90
N LYS A 243 -10.57 -24.96 6.27
CA LYS A 243 -10.90 -24.63 4.88
C LYS A 243 -10.50 -25.72 3.88
N TRP A 244 -9.41 -26.42 4.15
CA TRP A 244 -8.83 -27.43 3.26
C TRP A 244 -8.97 -28.87 3.78
N ASP A 245 -9.72 -29.07 4.87
CA ASP A 245 -10.03 -30.38 5.41
C ASP A 245 -11.34 -30.91 4.80
N ASP A 246 -11.24 -32.02 4.06
CA ASP A 246 -12.37 -32.61 3.34
C ASP A 246 -13.52 -33.03 4.28
N THR A 247 -13.23 -33.28 5.57
CA THR A 247 -14.22 -33.59 6.60
C THR A 247 -15.27 -32.48 6.75
N TYR A 248 -14.85 -31.23 6.63
CA TYR A 248 -15.71 -30.04 6.80
C TYR A 248 -16.28 -29.53 5.48
N ARG A 249 -15.89 -30.12 4.34
CA ARG A 249 -16.25 -29.63 3.01
C ARG A 249 -17.75 -29.54 2.79
N LYS A 250 -18.50 -30.54 3.26
CA LYS A 250 -19.98 -30.58 3.17
C LYS A 250 -20.63 -29.44 3.96
N ASP A 251 -20.13 -29.16 5.16
CA ASP A 251 -20.66 -28.11 6.03
C ASP A 251 -20.34 -26.72 5.50
N ILE A 252 -19.15 -26.53 4.93
CA ILE A 252 -18.77 -25.30 4.24
C ILE A 252 -19.74 -25.03 3.07
N ILE A 253 -19.95 -26.02 2.19
CA ILE A 253 -20.90 -25.90 1.07
C ILE A 253 -22.30 -25.57 1.57
N LYS A 254 -22.77 -26.28 2.60
CA LYS A 254 -24.09 -26.03 3.19
C LYS A 254 -24.21 -24.59 3.72
N THR A 255 -23.19 -24.10 4.42
CA THR A 255 -23.16 -22.74 4.95
C THR A 255 -23.33 -21.69 3.86
N TYR A 256 -22.57 -21.78 2.77
CA TYR A 256 -22.71 -20.84 1.65
C TYR A 256 -24.06 -20.92 0.95
N PHE A 257 -24.64 -22.13 0.84
CA PHE A 257 -25.96 -22.33 0.24
C PHE A 257 -27.05 -21.70 1.12
N ASP A 258 -27.02 -21.95 2.43
CA ASP A 258 -27.99 -21.40 3.38
C ASP A 258 -27.90 -19.87 3.43
N PHE A 259 -26.69 -19.31 3.48
CA PHE A 259 -26.50 -17.85 3.46
C PHE A 259 -26.92 -17.21 2.13
N THR A 260 -26.77 -17.93 1.01
CA THR A 260 -27.26 -17.47 -0.30
C THR A 260 -28.77 -17.46 -0.34
N MET A 261 -29.43 -18.49 0.20
CA MET A 261 -30.90 -18.53 0.31
C MET A 261 -31.43 -17.43 1.23
N GLU A 262 -30.74 -17.14 2.33
CA GLU A 262 -31.10 -16.02 3.21
C GLU A 262 -30.95 -14.68 2.49
N ALA A 263 -29.81 -14.44 1.85
CA ALA A 263 -29.54 -13.23 1.08
C ALA A 263 -30.51 -13.05 -0.09
N ALA A 264 -31.00 -14.12 -0.70
CA ALA A 264 -31.97 -14.05 -1.79
C ALA A 264 -33.32 -13.45 -1.36
N LYS A 265 -33.69 -13.50 -0.08
CA LYS A 265 -34.92 -12.86 0.44
C LYS A 265 -34.91 -11.36 0.21
N ASP A 266 -33.74 -10.76 0.19
CA ASP A 266 -33.52 -9.36 -0.10
C ASP A 266 -33.67 -9.01 -1.58
N LYS A 267 -33.85 -10.00 -2.47
CA LYS A 267 -33.92 -9.85 -3.93
C LYS A 267 -32.74 -9.04 -4.51
N PRO A 268 -31.49 -9.43 -4.24
CA PRO A 268 -30.33 -8.79 -4.84
C PRO A 268 -30.26 -9.07 -6.35
N ASP A 269 -29.63 -8.16 -7.09
CA ASP A 269 -29.28 -8.34 -8.50
C ASP A 269 -28.05 -9.26 -8.67
N LEU A 270 -27.19 -9.30 -7.64
CA LEU A 270 -25.96 -10.08 -7.60
C LEU A 270 -25.66 -10.57 -6.17
N ILE A 271 -25.29 -11.84 -6.05
CA ILE A 271 -24.74 -12.44 -4.83
C ILE A 271 -23.27 -12.77 -5.08
N VAL A 272 -22.37 -12.37 -4.16
CA VAL A 272 -20.93 -12.56 -4.30
C VAL A 272 -20.39 -13.43 -3.17
N TRP A 273 -19.65 -14.48 -3.52
CA TRP A 273 -18.91 -15.31 -2.58
C TRP A 273 -17.41 -14.98 -2.60
N PRO A 274 -16.68 -15.16 -1.48
CA PRO A 274 -15.26 -14.82 -1.40
C PRO A 274 -14.33 -15.75 -2.21
N GLU A 275 -13.03 -15.44 -2.20
CA GLU A 275 -11.97 -16.23 -2.84
C GLU A 275 -11.90 -17.67 -2.31
N THR A 276 -11.91 -18.63 -3.23
CA THR A 276 -11.89 -20.07 -2.95
C THR A 276 -12.85 -20.47 -1.83
N SER A 277 -14.04 -19.87 -1.84
CA SER A 277 -15.09 -20.09 -0.85
C SER A 277 -15.85 -21.37 -1.11
N PHE A 278 -15.95 -21.74 -2.39
CA PHE A 278 -16.53 -23.00 -2.81
C PHE A 278 -15.40 -24.02 -3.01
N PRO A 279 -15.24 -25.02 -2.12
CA PRO A 279 -14.12 -25.95 -2.15
C PRO A 279 -14.33 -27.07 -3.19
N VAL A 280 -14.77 -26.71 -4.41
CA VAL A 280 -15.22 -27.66 -5.45
C VAL A 280 -14.74 -27.17 -6.80
N ASP A 281 -14.05 -28.02 -7.55
CA ASP A 281 -13.76 -27.71 -8.95
C ASP A 281 -15.02 -27.97 -9.82
N LEU A 282 -15.43 -26.96 -10.58
CA LEU A 282 -16.69 -27.01 -11.33
C LEU A 282 -16.65 -27.98 -12.52
N GLU A 283 -15.47 -28.30 -13.05
CA GLU A 283 -15.29 -29.17 -14.21
C GLU A 283 -15.08 -30.64 -13.79
N LEU A 284 -14.30 -30.88 -12.73
CA LEU A 284 -13.96 -32.20 -12.20
C LEU A 284 -15.07 -32.79 -11.32
N GLU A 285 -15.93 -31.96 -10.73
CA GLU A 285 -16.99 -32.38 -9.81
C GLU A 285 -18.39 -31.97 -10.28
N PRO A 286 -18.84 -32.42 -11.47
CA PRO A 286 -20.05 -31.92 -12.13
C PRO A 286 -21.33 -32.14 -11.31
N ALA A 287 -21.38 -33.18 -10.48
CA ALA A 287 -22.53 -33.45 -9.62
C ALA A 287 -22.73 -32.36 -8.56
N ILE A 288 -21.64 -31.84 -7.99
CA ILE A 288 -21.69 -30.79 -6.97
C ILE A 288 -21.83 -29.41 -7.64
N ALA A 289 -21.16 -29.19 -8.77
CA ALA A 289 -21.34 -27.99 -9.60
C ALA A 289 -22.82 -27.80 -10.00
N LYS A 290 -23.52 -28.88 -10.37
CA LYS A 290 -24.96 -28.84 -10.68
C LYS A 290 -25.80 -28.29 -9.52
N ARG A 291 -25.41 -28.54 -8.26
CA ARG A 291 -26.12 -27.99 -7.10
C ARG A 291 -26.00 -26.47 -7.03
N LEU A 292 -24.83 -25.92 -7.38
CA LEU A 292 -24.61 -24.48 -7.45
C LEU A 292 -25.42 -23.83 -8.59
N PHE A 293 -25.47 -24.46 -9.76
CA PHE A 293 -26.30 -24.00 -10.87
C PHE A 293 -27.79 -24.03 -10.54
N ASN A 294 -28.24 -25.08 -9.84
CA ASN A 294 -29.61 -25.15 -9.35
C ASN A 294 -29.90 -24.13 -8.25
N LEU A 295 -28.91 -23.79 -7.41
CA LEU A 295 -29.04 -22.72 -6.43
C LEU A 295 -29.27 -21.37 -7.13
N ALA A 296 -28.47 -21.04 -8.15
CA ALA A 296 -28.65 -19.81 -8.95
C ALA A 296 -30.06 -19.73 -9.57
N LYS A 297 -30.56 -20.85 -10.11
CA LYS A 297 -31.95 -20.98 -10.60
C LYS A 297 -32.99 -20.77 -9.51
N ALA A 298 -32.79 -21.39 -8.35
CA ALA A 298 -33.74 -21.34 -7.25
C ALA A 298 -33.88 -19.92 -6.67
N VAL A 299 -32.76 -19.18 -6.57
CA VAL A 299 -32.78 -17.79 -6.10
C VAL A 299 -33.11 -16.80 -7.21
N ASN A 300 -33.04 -17.22 -8.48
CA ASN A 300 -33.26 -16.40 -9.67
C ASN A 300 -32.39 -15.12 -9.70
N THR A 301 -31.12 -15.26 -9.34
CA THR A 301 -30.15 -14.15 -9.20
C THR A 301 -28.78 -14.59 -9.71
N HIS A 302 -27.97 -13.63 -10.19
CA HIS A 302 -26.58 -13.87 -10.56
C HIS A 302 -25.73 -14.22 -9.34
N ILE A 303 -24.84 -15.20 -9.46
CA ILE A 303 -23.89 -15.57 -8.39
C ILE A 303 -22.46 -15.46 -8.92
N LEU A 304 -21.65 -14.61 -8.30
CA LEU A 304 -20.21 -14.55 -8.51
C LEU A 304 -19.52 -15.42 -7.45
N VAL A 305 -18.87 -16.50 -7.86
CA VAL A 305 -18.25 -17.47 -6.95
C VAL A 305 -16.74 -17.56 -7.17
N GLY A 306 -15.97 -17.52 -6.08
CA GLY A 306 -14.54 -17.83 -6.09
C GLY A 306 -14.28 -19.33 -5.86
N THR A 307 -13.64 -20.00 -6.82
CA THR A 307 -13.24 -21.41 -6.73
C THR A 307 -12.01 -21.72 -7.58
N ASN A 308 -11.45 -22.92 -7.43
CA ASN A 308 -10.39 -23.41 -8.28
C ASN A 308 -10.95 -23.84 -9.65
N ARG A 309 -10.13 -23.69 -10.68
CA ARG A 309 -10.37 -24.20 -12.02
C ARG A 309 -9.19 -25.01 -12.49
N TYR A 310 -9.45 -26.20 -13.01
CA TYR A 310 -8.41 -27.07 -13.57
C TYR A 310 -8.47 -27.03 -15.10
N LYS A 311 -7.36 -26.66 -15.75
CA LYS A 311 -7.27 -26.68 -17.21
C LYS A 311 -5.88 -27.13 -17.67
N SER A 312 -5.85 -28.15 -18.51
CA SER A 312 -4.61 -28.65 -19.14
C SER A 312 -3.50 -28.96 -18.13
N GLY A 313 -3.86 -29.55 -16.98
CA GLY A 313 -2.91 -29.90 -15.91
C GLY A 313 -2.50 -28.74 -14.99
N ASN A 314 -3.01 -27.52 -15.20
CA ASN A 314 -2.76 -26.36 -14.35
C ASN A 314 -3.98 -26.07 -13.47
N ILE A 315 -3.72 -25.58 -12.25
CA ILE A 315 -4.73 -25.10 -11.30
C ILE A 315 -4.73 -23.58 -11.34
N TYR A 316 -5.91 -22.99 -11.48
CA TYR A 316 -6.14 -21.56 -11.44
C TYR A 316 -7.03 -21.21 -10.25
N ASN A 317 -6.72 -20.10 -9.60
CA ASN A 317 -7.61 -19.46 -8.66
C ASN A 317 -8.53 -18.52 -9.46
N SER A 318 -9.83 -18.83 -9.48
CA SER A 318 -10.76 -18.27 -10.44
C SER A 318 -12.02 -17.73 -9.80
N ALA A 319 -12.64 -16.76 -10.46
CA ALA A 319 -13.99 -16.29 -10.15
C ALA A 319 -14.91 -16.60 -11.33
N PHE A 320 -16.06 -17.22 -11.08
CA PHE A 320 -17.07 -17.56 -12.08
C PHE A 320 -18.34 -16.77 -11.87
N LEU A 321 -18.89 -16.21 -12.94
CA LEU A 321 -20.21 -15.58 -12.93
C LEU A 321 -21.25 -16.57 -13.44
N ILE A 322 -22.20 -16.91 -12.57
CA ILE A 322 -23.30 -17.84 -12.86
C ILE A 322 -24.58 -17.02 -13.01
N SER A 323 -25.33 -17.30 -14.06
CA SER A 323 -26.59 -16.64 -14.38
C SER A 323 -27.80 -17.28 -13.69
N PRO A 324 -28.94 -16.56 -13.60
CA PRO A 324 -30.18 -17.10 -13.07
C PRO A 324 -30.72 -18.35 -13.79
N ASP A 325 -30.32 -18.60 -15.04
CA ASP A 325 -30.68 -19.83 -15.76
C ASP A 325 -29.73 -21.00 -15.45
N GLY A 326 -28.78 -20.80 -14.52
CA GLY A 326 -27.78 -21.77 -14.08
C GLY A 326 -26.65 -22.03 -15.08
N ALA A 327 -26.39 -21.14 -16.04
CA ALA A 327 -25.23 -21.21 -16.92
C ALA A 327 -24.05 -20.36 -16.43
N ILE A 328 -22.83 -20.81 -16.71
CA ILE A 328 -21.62 -19.98 -16.54
C ILE A 328 -21.60 -18.94 -17.66
N MET A 329 -21.69 -17.66 -17.30
CA MET A 329 -21.63 -16.56 -18.27
C MET A 329 -20.19 -16.17 -18.61
N SER A 330 -19.33 -16.16 -17.60
CA SER A 330 -17.94 -15.70 -17.71
C SER A 330 -17.10 -16.19 -16.54
N TYR A 331 -15.78 -16.08 -16.67
CA TYR A 331 -14.83 -16.36 -15.62
C TYR A 331 -13.61 -15.44 -15.69
N TYR A 332 -12.92 -15.28 -14.56
CA TYR A 332 -11.64 -14.59 -14.44
C TYR A 332 -10.63 -15.51 -13.74
N ASP A 333 -9.44 -15.65 -14.31
CA ASP A 333 -8.31 -16.36 -13.70
C ASP A 333 -7.33 -15.35 -13.11
N LYS A 334 -6.91 -15.55 -11.86
CA LYS A 334 -5.98 -14.67 -11.14
C LYS A 334 -4.65 -14.54 -11.90
N LEU A 335 -4.29 -13.31 -12.27
CA LEU A 335 -3.11 -13.03 -13.09
C LEU A 335 -1.82 -12.89 -12.28
N HIS A 336 -1.89 -12.27 -11.11
CA HIS A 336 -0.73 -12.01 -10.26
C HIS A 336 -0.76 -12.92 -9.03
N LEU A 337 0.14 -13.90 -9.01
CA LEU A 337 0.21 -14.91 -7.96
C LEU A 337 1.13 -14.47 -6.83
N VAL A 338 0.79 -14.85 -5.61
CA VAL A 338 1.61 -14.58 -4.42
C VAL A 338 2.84 -15.50 -4.42
N PRO A 339 4.08 -14.96 -4.48
CA PRO A 339 5.30 -15.76 -4.37
C PRO A 339 5.34 -16.55 -3.05
N PHE A 340 5.84 -17.79 -3.10
CA PHE A 340 5.93 -18.73 -1.97
C PHE A 340 4.59 -19.20 -1.38
N GLY A 341 3.47 -18.56 -1.72
CA GLY A 341 2.13 -19.00 -1.36
C GLY A 341 1.45 -19.80 -2.47
N GLU A 342 1.40 -19.23 -3.67
CA GLU A 342 0.68 -19.82 -4.83
C GLU A 342 1.63 -20.45 -5.85
N TYR A 343 2.91 -20.07 -5.83
CA TYR A 343 3.95 -20.71 -6.65
C TYR A 343 5.32 -20.58 -6.00
N MET A 344 6.26 -21.44 -6.43
CA MET A 344 7.67 -21.36 -6.02
C MET A 344 8.48 -20.57 -7.06
N PRO A 345 9.00 -19.38 -6.74
CA PRO A 345 9.82 -18.61 -7.67
C PRO A 345 11.08 -19.39 -8.05
N LYS A 346 11.44 -19.35 -9.34
CA LYS A 346 12.67 -19.99 -9.85
C LYS A 346 13.91 -19.18 -9.47
N ILE A 347 14.37 -19.26 -8.23
CA ILE A 347 15.57 -18.57 -7.74
C ILE A 347 16.79 -19.51 -7.88
N PRO A 348 17.87 -19.11 -8.58
CA PRO A 348 19.11 -19.88 -8.62
C PRO A 348 19.70 -20.05 -7.21
N GLY A 349 19.98 -21.30 -6.80
CA GLY A 349 20.63 -21.61 -5.52
C GLY A 349 19.69 -21.85 -4.33
N PHE A 350 18.38 -21.67 -4.48
CA PHE A 350 17.41 -22.17 -3.50
C PHE A 350 17.19 -23.66 -3.76
N LEU A 351 17.51 -24.52 -2.78
CA LEU A 351 17.40 -25.97 -2.91
C LEU A 351 15.93 -26.36 -3.08
N TYR A 352 15.54 -26.73 -4.30
CA TYR A 352 14.31 -27.49 -4.54
C TYR A 352 14.54 -28.91 -4.00
N LYS A 353 14.34 -29.11 -2.71
CA LYS A 353 13.99 -30.45 -2.24
C LYS A 353 12.48 -30.57 -2.41
N VAL A 354 12.12 -31.20 -3.54
CA VAL A 354 10.79 -31.78 -3.80
C VAL A 354 10.48 -32.80 -2.74
#